data_AF-A0A1H4AZX5-F1
#
_entry.id   AF-A0A1H4AZX5-F1
#
_cell.length_a   1.000
_cell.length_b   1.000
_cell.length_c   1.000
_cell.angle_alpha   90.00
_cell.angle_beta   90.00
_cell.angle_gamma   90.00
#
_symmetry.space_group_name_H-M   'P 1'
#
loop_
_entity.id
_entity.type
_entity.pdbx_description
1 polymer ?
#
loop_
_entity_poly.entity_id
_entity_poly.type
_entity_poly.pdbx_seq_one_letter_code
_entity_poly.pdbx_strand_id
1 'polypeptide(L)'
;MCTALVAPAAGVKACKMKQVHLFIMAFILSGCVEMAVKAGCFLDEPIEKIPEERTANFSFAIAYKYRDQRYDIADVGTCTYVGRSCDGRGLHNKWDFKLQSGSDKLRPKGITTDLSLYFPTGGCQSLMEGNLVPYNTGVSVDPYRGSASSWDPIGTQRKIDSLGIEVTSYQIVRLP
;
A
#
# COMPACT_ATOMS: atom_id res chain seq x y z
N MET A 1 -45.66 31.08 -51.16
CA MET A 1 -44.21 30.99 -50.88
C MET A 1 -43.78 29.58 -51.23
N CYS A 2 -43.03 29.43 -52.33
CA CYS A 2 -42.64 28.14 -52.90
C CYS A 2 -41.43 27.54 -52.18
N THR A 3 -41.56 26.25 -51.90
CA THR A 3 -40.48 25.30 -51.62
C THR A 3 -39.59 25.12 -52.85
N ALA A 4 -38.27 25.04 -52.66
CA ALA A 4 -37.38 24.26 -53.52
C ALA A 4 -36.10 23.87 -52.76
N LEU A 5 -35.85 22.55 -52.78
CA LEU A 5 -34.64 21.82 -52.42
C LEU A 5 -33.38 22.35 -53.11
N VAL A 6 -32.23 22.31 -52.40
CA VAL A 6 -31.00 21.63 -52.86
C VAL A 6 -30.19 21.16 -51.65
N ALA A 7 -29.85 19.87 -51.62
CA ALA A 7 -28.74 19.26 -50.87
C ALA A 7 -27.75 18.65 -51.90
N PRO A 8 -26.61 18.03 -51.53
CA PRO A 8 -25.71 18.19 -50.39
C PRO A 8 -24.25 18.47 -50.85
N ALA A 9 -23.32 18.81 -49.95
CA ALA A 9 -21.89 18.71 -50.23
C ALA A 9 -21.15 17.98 -49.10
N ALA A 10 -20.59 16.84 -49.50
CA ALA A 10 -19.63 15.98 -48.84
C ALA A 10 -18.88 16.55 -47.61
N GLY A 11 -19.01 15.84 -46.49
CA GLY A 11 -18.10 15.90 -45.35
C GLY A 11 -17.59 14.50 -45.04
N VAL A 12 -16.46 14.14 -45.63
CA VAL A 12 -15.79 12.84 -45.52
C VAL A 12 -15.49 12.49 -44.06
N LYS A 13 -15.74 11.22 -43.73
CA LYS A 13 -15.37 10.53 -42.47
C LYS A 13 -13.97 10.92 -41.97
N ALA A 14 -13.91 11.75 -40.92
CA ALA A 14 -12.74 11.89 -40.06
C ALA A 14 -12.91 10.98 -38.83
N CYS A 15 -12.93 9.66 -39.03
CA CYS A 15 -13.01 8.67 -37.97
C CYS A 15 -11.94 7.60 -38.20
N LYS A 16 -11.19 7.25 -37.15
CA LYS A 16 -10.28 6.08 -37.01
C LYS A 16 -8.75 6.22 -37.16
N MET A 17 -8.14 7.32 -37.62
CA MET A 17 -6.66 7.31 -37.77
C MET A 17 -5.88 7.74 -36.50
N LYS A 18 -6.38 8.73 -35.75
CA LYS A 18 -5.70 9.20 -34.52
C LYS A 18 -5.74 8.19 -33.36
N GLN A 19 -6.75 7.32 -33.34
CA GLN A 19 -6.94 6.35 -32.25
C GLN A 19 -5.99 5.15 -32.36
N VAL A 20 -5.67 4.72 -33.59
CA VAL A 20 -4.75 3.59 -33.84
C VAL A 20 -3.31 3.95 -33.48
N HIS A 21 -2.86 5.19 -33.76
CA HIS A 21 -1.52 5.63 -33.37
C HIS A 21 -1.33 5.74 -31.85
N LEU A 22 -2.39 6.12 -31.12
CA LEU A 22 -2.36 6.16 -29.66
C LEU A 22 -2.21 4.75 -29.05
N PHE A 23 -2.95 3.76 -29.60
CA PHE A 23 -2.82 2.37 -29.16
C PHE A 23 -1.43 1.79 -29.47
N ILE A 24 -0.89 2.02 -30.67
CA ILE A 24 0.44 1.51 -31.04
C ILE A 24 1.55 2.10 -30.15
N MET A 25 1.51 3.41 -29.86
CA MET A 25 2.43 4.05 -28.91
C MET A 25 2.29 3.48 -27.50
N ALA A 26 1.07 3.22 -27.02
CA ALA A 26 0.84 2.62 -25.71
C ALA A 26 1.39 1.18 -25.61
N PHE A 27 1.24 0.37 -26.67
CA PHE A 27 1.79 -0.99 -26.72
C PHE A 27 3.32 -1.03 -26.76
N ILE A 28 3.95 -0.10 -27.50
CA ILE A 28 5.42 0.01 -27.56
C ILE A 28 5.96 0.45 -26.19
N LEU A 29 5.33 1.44 -25.54
CA LEU A 29 5.74 1.91 -24.21
C LEU A 29 5.53 0.83 -23.13
N SER A 30 4.45 0.05 -23.18
CA SER A 30 4.23 -1.05 -22.22
C SER A 30 5.26 -2.17 -22.38
N GLY A 31 5.67 -2.48 -23.60
CA GLY A 31 6.71 -3.49 -23.86
C GLY A 31 8.10 -3.05 -23.37
N CYS A 32 8.42 -1.76 -23.48
CA CYS A 32 9.68 -1.21 -22.98
C CYS A 32 9.78 -1.24 -21.45
N VAL A 33 8.69 -0.95 -20.73
CA VAL A 33 8.67 -0.99 -19.26
C VAL A 33 8.83 -2.42 -18.75
N GLU A 34 8.14 -3.39 -19.36
CA GLU A 34 8.24 -4.79 -18.95
C GLU A 34 9.62 -5.39 -19.24
N MET A 35 10.24 -5.01 -20.38
CA MET A 35 11.63 -5.40 -20.67
C MET A 35 12.64 -4.70 -19.77
N ALA A 36 12.43 -3.44 -19.37
CA ALA A 36 13.31 -2.75 -18.42
C ALA A 36 13.24 -3.36 -17.01
N VAL A 37 12.05 -3.74 -16.55
CA VAL A 37 11.84 -4.47 -15.29
C VAL A 37 12.52 -5.84 -15.33
N LYS A 38 12.30 -6.61 -16.42
CA LYS A 38 12.94 -7.93 -16.58
C LYS A 38 14.46 -7.82 -16.72
N ALA A 39 14.97 -6.88 -17.50
CA ALA A 39 16.41 -6.65 -17.66
C ALA A 39 17.07 -6.19 -16.35
N GLY A 40 16.42 -5.29 -15.60
CA GLY A 40 16.89 -4.86 -14.28
C GLY A 40 16.85 -5.95 -13.21
N CYS A 41 16.14 -7.05 -13.47
CA CYS A 41 16.13 -8.24 -12.62
C CYS A 41 17.03 -9.38 -13.12
N PHE A 42 17.36 -9.42 -14.41
CA PHE A 42 18.23 -10.43 -15.03
C PHE A 42 19.71 -10.06 -14.94
N LEU A 43 20.01 -8.76 -14.86
CA LEU A 43 21.35 -8.27 -14.56
C LEU A 43 21.56 -8.38 -13.05
N ASP A 44 22.04 -9.55 -12.63
CA ASP A 44 22.57 -9.89 -11.29
C ASP A 44 23.78 -9.01 -10.88
N GLU A 45 23.88 -7.76 -11.33
CA GLU A 45 24.98 -6.86 -10.99
C GLU A 45 24.68 -6.10 -9.70
N PRO A 46 25.38 -6.41 -8.58
CA PRO A 46 25.33 -5.57 -7.41
C PRO A 46 26.31 -4.41 -7.65
N ILE A 47 25.85 -3.29 -8.22
CA ILE A 47 26.69 -2.07 -8.27
C ILE A 47 26.89 -1.52 -6.84
N GLU A 48 26.04 -1.88 -5.89
CA GLU A 48 26.20 -1.55 -4.47
C GLU A 48 26.14 -2.82 -3.61
N LYS A 49 27.10 -2.96 -2.68
CA LYS A 49 27.17 -4.04 -1.69
C LYS A 49 25.78 -4.34 -1.14
N ILE A 50 25.37 -5.61 -1.25
CA ILE A 50 24.22 -6.14 -0.51
C ILE A 50 24.44 -5.74 0.96
N PRO A 51 23.52 -4.98 1.59
CA PRO A 51 23.64 -4.69 3.01
C PRO A 51 23.75 -6.03 3.76
N GLU A 52 24.76 -6.17 4.62
CA GLU A 52 24.78 -7.24 5.61
C GLU A 52 23.40 -7.31 6.29
N GLU A 53 22.92 -8.52 6.56
CA GLU A 53 21.62 -8.74 7.21
C GLU A 53 21.45 -7.77 8.39
N ARG A 54 20.52 -6.82 8.24
CA ARG A 54 20.24 -5.83 9.27
C ARG A 54 18.97 -6.23 9.99
N THR A 55 19.12 -6.59 11.26
CA THR A 55 17.99 -6.81 12.15
C THR A 55 17.95 -5.67 13.17
N ALA A 56 16.77 -5.10 13.41
CA ALA A 56 16.54 -4.25 14.56
C ALA A 56 15.18 -4.53 15.18
N ASN A 57 15.10 -4.29 16.47
CA ASN A 57 13.88 -4.45 17.24
C ASN A 57 13.27 -3.09 17.54
N PHE A 58 11.94 -3.05 17.57
CA PHE A 58 11.16 -1.84 17.82
C PHE A 58 10.10 -2.16 18.87
N SER A 59 10.05 -1.36 19.92
CA SER A 59 8.96 -1.39 20.89
C SER A 59 7.80 -0.57 20.36
N PHE A 60 6.62 -1.16 20.34
CA PHE A 60 5.36 -0.52 20.00
C PHE A 60 4.53 -0.38 21.28
N ALA A 61 4.08 0.83 21.58
CA ALA A 61 3.16 1.09 22.69
C ALA A 61 2.01 1.98 22.21
N ILE A 62 0.79 1.50 22.40
CA ILE A 62 -0.44 2.18 21.99
C ILE A 62 -1.39 2.25 23.17
N ALA A 63 -1.93 3.43 23.42
CA ALA A 63 -3.08 3.62 24.30
C ALA A 63 -4.25 4.13 23.47
N TYR A 64 -5.44 3.59 23.71
CA TYR A 64 -6.65 4.01 23.03
C TYR A 64 -7.87 3.93 23.94
N LYS A 65 -8.90 4.71 23.59
CA LYS A 65 -10.20 4.73 24.24
C LYS A 65 -11.24 4.08 23.33
N TYR A 66 -12.07 3.21 23.89
CA TYR A 66 -13.22 2.61 23.22
C TYR A 66 -14.35 2.41 24.23
N ARG A 67 -15.56 2.93 23.92
CA ARG A 67 -16.73 2.90 24.82
C ARG A 67 -16.43 3.38 26.25
N ASP A 68 -15.73 4.51 26.35
CA ASP A 68 -15.28 5.11 27.62
C ASP A 68 -14.31 4.28 28.47
N GLN A 69 -13.83 3.15 27.94
CA GLN A 69 -12.78 2.34 28.56
C GLN A 69 -11.44 2.62 27.89
N ARG A 70 -10.39 2.70 28.71
CA ARG A 70 -9.01 2.81 28.25
C ARG A 70 -8.42 1.41 28.08
N TYR A 71 -7.69 1.23 26.99
CA TYR A 71 -6.93 0.04 26.70
C TYR A 71 -5.50 0.41 26.33
N ASP A 72 -4.56 -0.42 26.78
CA ASP A 72 -3.15 -0.28 26.45
C ASP A 72 -2.66 -1.58 25.80
N ILE A 73 -1.84 -1.44 24.75
CA ILE A 73 -1.23 -2.54 24.02
C ILE A 73 0.25 -2.23 23.86
N ALA A 74 1.09 -3.22 24.16
CA ALA A 74 2.50 -3.17 23.90
C ALA A 74 2.96 -4.48 23.26
N ASP A 75 3.89 -4.38 22.31
CA ASP A 75 4.54 -5.52 21.66
C ASP A 75 5.91 -5.09 21.12
N VAL A 76 6.76 -6.06 20.81
CA VAL A 76 8.06 -5.81 20.17
C VAL A 76 8.01 -6.40 18.76
N GLY A 77 8.28 -5.56 17.77
CA GLY A 77 8.44 -6.01 16.39
C GLY A 77 9.90 -6.09 16.00
N THR A 78 10.25 -7.16 15.29
CA THR A 78 11.55 -7.35 14.69
C THR A 78 11.43 -7.08 13.19
N CYS A 79 12.28 -6.19 12.69
CA CYS A 79 12.47 -5.97 11.26
C CYS A 79 13.79 -6.56 10.83
N THR A 80 13.75 -7.43 9.82
CA THR A 80 14.94 -8.07 9.26
C THR A 80 15.03 -7.76 7.77
N TYR A 81 16.15 -7.17 7.36
CA TYR A 81 16.48 -7.05 5.94
C TYR A 81 16.89 -8.43 5.40
N VAL A 82 16.13 -8.96 4.46
CA VAL A 82 16.35 -10.32 3.92
C VAL A 82 17.23 -10.28 2.66
N GLY A 83 17.23 -9.17 1.92
CA GLY A 83 17.99 -9.02 0.68
C GLY A 83 17.22 -8.22 -0.37
N ARG A 84 17.60 -8.37 -1.65
CA ARG A 84 16.84 -7.81 -2.77
C ARG A 84 15.92 -8.88 -3.35
N SER A 85 14.72 -8.48 -3.72
CA SER A 85 13.74 -9.31 -4.40
C SER A 85 13.37 -8.63 -5.70
N CYS A 86 13.28 -9.41 -6.78
CA CYS A 86 12.61 -8.98 -7.99
C CYS A 86 11.22 -9.60 -8.04
N ASP A 87 10.19 -8.77 -8.18
CA ASP A 87 8.88 -9.22 -8.60
C ASP A 87 8.49 -8.51 -9.91
N GLY A 88 7.27 -8.76 -10.42
CA GLY A 88 6.75 -8.12 -11.64
C GLY A 88 6.66 -6.58 -11.58
N ARG A 89 7.12 -5.94 -10.50
CA ARG A 89 7.21 -4.49 -10.30
C ARG A 89 8.66 -3.98 -10.32
N GLY A 90 9.65 -4.87 -10.38
CA GLY A 90 11.08 -4.54 -10.39
C GLY A 90 11.85 -4.99 -9.16
N LEU A 91 13.13 -4.63 -9.14
CA LEU A 91 14.08 -4.98 -8.10
C LEU A 91 13.91 -4.05 -6.87
N HIS A 92 13.54 -4.62 -5.73
CA HIS A 92 13.26 -3.89 -4.49
C HIS A 92 13.89 -4.57 -3.26
N ASN A 93 13.97 -3.86 -2.15
CA ASN A 93 14.47 -4.38 -0.88
C ASN A 93 13.39 -5.25 -0.20
N LYS A 94 13.74 -6.50 0.11
CA LYS A 94 12.88 -7.43 0.84
C LYS A 94 13.13 -7.29 2.34
N TRP A 95 12.05 -7.05 3.06
CA TRP A 95 12.03 -6.97 4.51
C TRP A 95 11.07 -8.01 5.07
N ASP A 96 11.44 -8.61 6.20
CA ASP A 96 10.55 -9.42 7.01
C ASP A 96 10.19 -8.67 8.30
N PHE A 97 8.94 -8.80 8.72
CA PHE A 97 8.41 -8.19 9.94
C PHE A 97 7.68 -9.22 10.77
N LYS A 98 8.00 -9.28 12.05
CA LYS A 98 7.33 -10.18 12.98
C LYS A 98 7.16 -9.52 14.34
N LEU A 99 5.99 -9.66 14.94
CA LEU A 99 5.77 -9.30 16.34
C LEU A 99 6.15 -10.45 17.26
N GLN A 100 6.62 -10.13 18.47
CA GLN A 100 6.96 -11.10 19.49
C GLN A 100 5.75 -11.92 19.93
N SER A 101 4.54 -11.36 19.87
CA SER A 101 3.28 -12.09 20.05
C SER A 101 3.04 -13.20 19.02
N GLY A 102 3.84 -13.28 17.96
CA GLY A 102 3.69 -14.22 16.85
C GLY A 102 2.69 -13.75 15.78
N SER A 103 2.07 -12.59 15.97
CA SER A 103 1.21 -11.96 14.96
C SER A 103 2.03 -11.15 13.95
N ASP A 104 1.47 -10.93 12.77
CA ASP A 104 2.02 -10.00 11.76
C ASP A 104 1.54 -8.56 11.99
N LYS A 105 0.55 -8.37 12.87
CA LYS A 105 -0.12 -7.08 13.12
C LYS A 105 -0.52 -6.89 14.56
N LEU A 106 -0.48 -5.63 15.00
CA LEU A 106 -0.90 -5.23 16.33
C LEU A 106 -2.41 -5.00 16.37
N ARG A 107 -3.16 -5.93 16.97
CA ARG A 107 -4.63 -5.95 16.94
C ARG A 107 -5.23 -5.33 18.21
N PRO A 108 -6.24 -4.44 18.10
CA PRO A 108 -6.98 -3.97 19.27
C PRO A 108 -7.68 -5.16 19.97
N LYS A 109 -7.72 -5.11 21.30
CA LYS A 109 -8.34 -6.14 22.15
C LYS A 109 -9.68 -5.63 22.65
N GLY A 110 -10.68 -6.51 22.78
CA GLY A 110 -11.99 -6.14 23.34
C GLY A 110 -12.93 -5.39 22.39
N ILE A 111 -12.53 -5.13 21.14
CA ILE A 111 -13.40 -4.54 20.12
C ILE A 111 -14.07 -5.67 19.33
N THR A 112 -15.35 -5.94 19.62
CA THR A 112 -16.14 -6.92 18.86
C THR A 112 -16.69 -6.26 17.59
N THR A 113 -16.20 -6.71 16.44
CA THR A 113 -16.62 -6.25 15.12
C THR A 113 -16.34 -7.35 14.09
N ASP A 114 -17.10 -7.36 13.00
CA ASP A 114 -16.85 -8.25 11.85
C ASP A 114 -15.61 -7.82 11.04
N LEU A 115 -15.09 -6.62 11.31
CA LEU A 115 -13.89 -6.09 10.68
C LEU A 115 -12.65 -6.59 11.41
N SER A 116 -11.70 -7.14 10.66
CA SER A 116 -10.40 -7.50 11.22
C SER A 116 -9.52 -6.25 11.34
N LEU A 117 -9.53 -5.62 12.51
CA LEU A 117 -8.85 -4.34 12.77
C LEU A 117 -7.38 -4.52 13.18
N TYR A 118 -6.54 -3.53 12.85
CA TYR A 118 -5.16 -3.45 13.32
C TYR A 118 -4.67 -1.99 13.44
N PHE A 119 -3.64 -1.79 14.25
CA PHE A 119 -2.88 -0.54 14.30
C PHE A 119 -1.67 -0.63 13.35
N PRO A 120 -1.54 0.26 12.35
CA PRO A 120 -0.41 0.24 11.42
C PRO A 120 0.91 0.43 12.16
N THR A 121 1.84 -0.51 12.01
CA THR A 121 3.17 -0.50 12.65
C THR A 121 4.23 0.24 11.82
N GLY A 122 3.89 0.69 10.61
CA GLY A 122 4.84 1.23 9.64
C GLY A 122 5.57 0.13 8.86
N GLY A 123 6.20 0.50 7.75
CA GLY A 123 7.02 -0.42 6.96
C GLY A 123 8.42 -0.57 7.56
N CYS A 124 8.99 -1.78 7.54
CA CYS A 124 10.33 -2.03 8.08
C CYS A 124 11.42 -1.12 7.51
N GLN A 125 11.34 -0.78 6.23
CA GLN A 125 12.26 0.20 5.64
C GLN A 125 12.21 1.55 6.39
N SER A 126 11.01 2.12 6.56
CA SER A 126 10.83 3.40 7.25
C SER A 126 11.26 3.32 8.72
N LEU A 127 10.98 2.20 9.39
CA LEU A 127 11.41 1.96 10.77
C LEU A 127 12.94 1.95 10.89
N MET A 128 13.62 1.27 9.97
CA MET A 128 15.07 1.09 9.97
C MET A 128 15.84 2.37 9.59
N GLU A 129 15.26 3.20 8.72
CA GLU A 129 15.81 4.49 8.31
C GLU A 129 15.64 5.59 9.38
N GLY A 130 14.92 5.32 10.47
CA GLY A 130 14.62 6.32 11.51
C GLY A 130 13.53 7.31 11.09
N ASN A 131 12.87 7.06 9.97
CA ASN A 131 11.71 7.82 9.48
C ASN A 131 10.43 7.37 10.20
N LEU A 132 10.48 7.39 11.53
CA LEU A 132 9.34 7.10 12.38
C LEU A 132 8.40 8.30 12.29
N VAL A 133 7.25 8.13 11.63
CA VAL A 133 6.22 9.17 11.57
C VAL A 133 5.12 8.82 12.59
N PRO A 134 5.16 9.37 13.82
CA PRO A 134 4.18 9.07 14.86
C PRO A 134 3.00 10.04 14.80
N TYR A 135 2.39 10.24 13.64
CA TYR A 135 1.25 11.17 13.52
C TYR A 135 0.06 10.50 12.87
N ASN A 136 -0.99 10.29 13.69
CA ASN A 136 -2.31 9.76 13.31
C ASN A 136 -2.32 8.34 12.71
N THR A 137 -1.65 7.40 13.35
CA THR A 137 -1.89 5.98 13.11
C THR A 137 -3.22 5.57 13.76
N GLY A 138 -4.32 5.99 13.11
CA GLY A 138 -5.66 5.48 13.39
C GLY A 138 -5.73 3.97 13.21
N VAL A 139 -6.86 3.38 13.59
CA VAL A 139 -7.10 1.96 13.35
C VAL A 139 -7.41 1.71 11.87
N SER A 140 -6.89 0.62 11.33
CA SER A 140 -7.09 0.18 9.95
C SER A 140 -7.75 -1.19 9.91
N VAL A 141 -8.29 -1.58 8.75
CA VAL A 141 -8.81 -2.94 8.51
C VAL A 141 -7.79 -3.73 7.69
N ASP A 142 -7.64 -5.02 7.98
CA ASP A 142 -6.79 -5.92 7.24
C ASP A 142 -6.92 -5.73 5.72
N PRO A 143 -5.80 -5.70 4.97
CA PRO A 143 -5.82 -5.52 3.52
C PRO A 143 -6.78 -6.49 2.87
N TYR A 144 -7.69 -5.94 2.08
CA TYR A 144 -8.67 -6.72 1.35
C TYR A 144 -7.99 -7.68 0.37
N ARG A 145 -8.28 -8.99 0.49
CA ARG A 145 -7.71 -10.04 -0.36
C ARG A 145 -8.62 -10.49 -1.51
N GLY A 146 -9.73 -9.81 -1.77
CA GLY A 146 -10.68 -10.14 -2.85
C GLY A 146 -10.51 -9.27 -4.10
N SER A 147 -11.50 -9.29 -5.01
CA SER A 147 -11.47 -8.49 -6.24
C SER A 147 -11.64 -6.99 -5.97
N ALA A 148 -10.89 -6.14 -6.67
CA ALA A 148 -10.94 -4.69 -6.45
C ALA A 148 -12.35 -4.09 -6.56
N SER A 149 -13.22 -4.68 -7.37
CA SER A 149 -14.61 -4.25 -7.57
C SER A 149 -15.51 -4.40 -6.35
N SER A 150 -15.17 -5.25 -5.39
CA SER A 150 -15.92 -5.45 -4.14
C SER A 150 -15.31 -4.74 -2.95
N TRP A 151 -14.23 -3.99 -3.15
CA TRP A 151 -13.65 -3.16 -2.11
C TRP A 151 -14.41 -1.83 -2.00
N ASP A 152 -14.99 -1.57 -0.83
CA ASP A 152 -15.64 -0.31 -0.50
C ASP A 152 -14.80 0.46 0.56
N PRO A 153 -13.78 1.23 0.14
CA PRO A 153 -12.91 1.93 1.08
C PRO A 153 -13.64 3.00 1.87
N ILE A 154 -14.60 3.71 1.26
CA ILE A 154 -15.31 4.82 1.90
C ILE A 154 -16.27 4.28 2.96
N GLY A 155 -17.07 3.27 2.63
CA GLY A 155 -17.96 2.64 3.60
C GLY A 155 -17.18 1.94 4.73
N THR A 156 -16.04 1.33 4.42
CA THR A 156 -15.16 0.72 5.42
C THR A 156 -14.61 1.77 6.39
N GLN A 157 -14.11 2.90 5.88
CA GLN A 157 -13.61 3.98 6.74
C GLN A 157 -14.73 4.54 7.64
N ARG A 158 -15.93 4.78 7.10
CA ARG A 158 -17.06 5.23 7.92
C ARG A 158 -17.43 4.23 9.03
N LYS A 159 -17.37 2.93 8.74
CA LYS A 159 -17.59 1.88 9.76
C LYS A 159 -16.55 1.96 10.85
N ILE A 160 -15.27 2.11 10.50
CA ILE A 160 -14.18 2.30 11.46
C ILE A 160 -14.43 3.53 12.33
N ASP A 161 -14.70 4.69 11.71
CA ASP A 161 -14.91 5.95 12.42
C ASP A 161 -16.10 5.86 13.38
N SER A 162 -17.17 5.15 12.98
CA SER A 162 -18.36 4.94 13.81
C SER A 162 -18.12 4.11 15.08
N LEU A 163 -17.00 3.38 15.17
CA LEU A 163 -16.62 2.65 16.38
C LEU A 163 -16.17 3.61 17.50
N GLY A 164 -15.84 4.86 17.18
CA GLY A 164 -15.41 5.86 18.16
C GLY A 164 -14.10 5.48 18.86
N ILE A 165 -13.19 4.82 18.14
CA ILE A 165 -11.88 4.44 18.66
C ILE A 165 -10.97 5.66 18.62
N GLU A 166 -10.53 6.12 19.77
CA GLU A 166 -9.66 7.28 19.90
C GLU A 166 -8.27 6.82 20.34
N VAL A 167 -7.27 6.96 19.48
CA VAL A 167 -5.87 6.68 19.83
C VAL A 167 -5.34 7.85 20.64
N THR A 168 -5.05 7.63 21.92
CA THR A 168 -4.62 8.67 22.85
C THR A 168 -3.10 8.78 22.94
N SER A 169 -2.38 7.68 22.65
CA SER A 169 -0.93 7.71 22.47
C SER A 169 -0.48 6.62 21.53
N TYR A 170 0.52 6.91 20.70
CA TYR A 170 1.17 5.94 19.83
C TYR A 170 2.67 6.18 19.87
N GLN A 171 3.45 5.19 20.26
CA GLN A 171 4.89 5.27 20.37
C GLN A 171 5.56 4.10 19.66
N ILE A 172 6.58 4.41 18.87
CA ILE A 172 7.51 3.44 18.29
C ILE A 172 8.90 3.85 18.72
N VAL A 173 9.63 2.94 19.35
CA VAL A 173 10.98 3.20 19.83
C VAL A 173 11.91 2.09 19.33
N ARG A 174 12.98 2.47 18.64
CA ARG A 174 14.03 1.52 18.27
C ARG A 174 14.76 1.06 19.54
N LEU A 175 14.85 -0.24 19.71
CA LEU A 175 15.59 -0.86 20.81
C LEU A 175 17.09 -0.97 20.46
N PRO A 176 17.97 -0.93 21.47
CA PRO A 176 19.42 -1.07 21.29
C PRO A 176 19.81 -2.43 20.69
#